data_AF-A0A7D9HK90-F1
#
_entry.id   AF-A0A7D9HK90-F1
#
_cell.length_a   1.000
_cell.length_b   1.000
_cell.length_c   1.000
_cell.angle_alpha   90.00
_cell.angle_beta   90.00
_cell.angle_gamma   90.00
#
_symmetry.space_group_name_H-M   'P 1'
#
loop_
_entity.id
_entity.type
_entity.pdbx_description
1 polymer ?
#
loop_
_entity_poly.entity_id
_entity_poly.type
_entity_poly.pdbx_seq_one_letter_code
_entity_poly.pdbx_strand_id
1 'polypeptide(L)'
;MDALPPFYRSVMTAWFALERKFVDNEYVICGPRKSMVTLEQLSAIQCIHTVSSHFKKHKLGCDEKCPQPCEQQSFLNNIMTATLTSKEKELRKKKSFGDNNETDFVFDDNILRVKIFYHEFNLQKIVQSTYYDIETLIGDIGGQLGLWIGVSIISVAEFGELLINLCIVAARKYHDRRKSKTAVIELQ
;
A
#
# COMPACT_ATOMS: atom_id res chain seq x y z
N MET A 1 -43.88 -10.28 8.39
CA MET A 1 -42.86 -9.44 7.70
C MET A 1 -42.62 -8.30 8.64
N ASP A 2 -41.84 -8.58 9.68
CA ASP A 2 -41.84 -7.78 10.89
C ASP A 2 -40.98 -6.54 10.67
N ALA A 3 -41.63 -5.39 10.83
CA ALA A 3 -41.03 -4.09 10.67
C ALA A 3 -39.95 -3.91 11.74
N LEU A 4 -38.68 -3.93 11.31
CA LEU A 4 -37.56 -3.61 12.19
C LEU A 4 -37.70 -2.18 12.76
N PRO A 5 -37.37 -1.97 14.05
CA PRO A 5 -37.52 -0.69 14.72
C PRO A 5 -36.64 0.42 14.11
N PRO A 6 -37.06 1.70 14.20
CA PRO A 6 -36.46 2.84 13.49
C PRO A 6 -35.01 3.14 13.88
N PHE A 7 -34.53 2.63 15.01
CA PHE A 7 -33.15 2.81 15.49
C PHE A 7 -32.11 2.07 14.61
N TYR A 8 -32.46 0.89 14.07
CA TYR A 8 -31.56 0.05 13.27
C TYR A 8 -31.15 0.70 11.94
N ARG A 9 -32.03 1.54 11.37
CA ARG A 9 -31.82 2.22 10.09
C ARG A 9 -30.74 3.30 10.18
N SER A 10 -30.58 3.96 11.33
CA SER A 10 -29.58 5.03 11.52
C SER A 10 -28.17 4.47 11.73
N VAL A 11 -28.04 3.31 12.38
CA VAL A 11 -26.72 2.68 12.63
C VAL A 11 -26.15 2.07 11.35
N MET A 12 -26.98 1.36 10.57
CA MET A 12 -26.56 0.74 9.30
C MET A 12 -26.21 1.79 8.22
N THR A 13 -26.91 2.93 8.19
CA THR A 13 -26.59 4.02 7.24
C THR A 13 -25.32 4.76 7.63
N ALA A 14 -25.01 4.89 8.92
CA ALA A 14 -23.75 5.47 9.40
C ALA A 14 -22.54 4.56 9.11
N TRP A 15 -22.70 3.22 9.23
CA TRP A 15 -21.67 2.25 8.85
C TRP A 15 -21.33 2.30 7.36
N PHE A 16 -22.36 2.24 6.49
CA PHE A 16 -22.19 2.33 5.04
C PHE A 16 -21.60 3.68 4.56
N ALA A 17 -21.75 4.76 5.33
CA ALA A 17 -21.18 6.06 5.01
C ALA A 17 -19.69 6.19 5.36
N LEU A 18 -19.18 5.38 6.30
CA LEU A 18 -17.79 5.42 6.74
C LEU A 18 -16.84 4.62 5.83
N GLU A 19 -17.32 3.52 5.24
CA GLU A 19 -16.51 2.67 4.33
C GLU A 19 -16.12 3.36 3.02
N ARG A 20 -16.87 4.39 2.59
CA ARG A 20 -16.66 5.04 1.28
C ARG A 20 -15.52 6.09 1.26
N LYS A 21 -14.93 6.45 2.40
CA LYS A 21 -13.96 7.57 2.51
C LYS A 21 -12.47 7.15 2.46
N PHE A 22 -12.16 5.86 2.36
CA PHE A 22 -10.79 5.36 2.56
C PHE A 22 -9.97 5.15 1.25
N VAL A 23 -10.52 5.45 0.07
CA VAL A 23 -9.96 4.96 -1.22
C VAL A 23 -9.13 5.99 -2.02
N ASP A 24 -9.06 7.26 -1.65
CA ASP A 24 -8.35 8.25 -2.49
C ASP A 24 -7.09 8.81 -1.82
N ASN A 25 -5.93 8.19 -2.08
CA ASN A 25 -4.64 8.85 -1.89
C ASN A 25 -3.64 8.46 -3.00
N GLU A 26 -3.86 9.03 -4.18
CA GLU A 26 -2.98 8.92 -5.34
C GLU A 26 -1.86 9.96 -5.24
N TYR A 27 -0.61 9.51 -5.13
CA TYR A 27 0.57 10.38 -5.06
C TYR A 27 1.27 10.44 -6.44
N VAL A 28 1.38 11.64 -7.02
CA VAL A 28 2.02 11.86 -8.32
C VAL A 28 3.50 12.21 -8.12
N ILE A 29 4.40 11.28 -8.42
CA ILE A 29 5.86 11.48 -8.39
C ILE A 29 6.37 11.86 -9.78
N CYS A 30 6.17 13.10 -10.23
CA CYS A 30 6.94 13.65 -11.36
C CYS A 30 7.01 15.18 -11.26
N GLY A 31 8.15 15.71 -10.81
CA GLY A 31 8.45 17.14 -10.82
C GLY A 31 8.77 17.67 -12.23
N PRO A 32 8.77 19.00 -12.43
CA PRO A 32 8.92 19.60 -13.75
C PRO A 32 10.30 19.33 -14.37
N ARG A 33 10.29 19.07 -15.69
CA ARG A 33 11.47 18.83 -16.52
C ARG A 33 12.29 20.12 -16.63
N LYS A 34 13.39 20.24 -15.86
CA LYS A 34 14.35 21.34 -16.01
C LYS A 34 15.30 21.08 -17.20
N SER A 35 15.71 22.14 -17.88
CA SER A 35 16.66 22.11 -19.01
C SER A 35 18.04 21.59 -18.60
N MET A 36 18.69 20.86 -19.51
CA MET A 36 20.03 20.26 -19.32
C MET A 36 21.10 21.37 -19.21
N VAL A 37 21.97 21.30 -18.20
CA VAL A 37 23.07 22.26 -17.97
C VAL A 37 24.35 21.75 -18.64
N THR A 38 25.10 22.62 -19.32
CA THR A 38 26.41 22.29 -19.93
C THR A 38 27.54 22.34 -18.88
N LEU A 39 28.46 21.39 -18.94
CA LEU A 39 29.57 21.21 -17.97
C LEU A 39 30.73 22.22 -18.13
N GLU A 40 30.48 23.37 -18.76
CA GLU A 40 31.54 24.35 -19.09
C GLU A 40 31.91 25.29 -17.93
N GLN A 41 31.12 25.30 -16.85
CA GLN A 41 31.38 26.13 -15.68
C GLN A 41 31.82 25.31 -14.46
N LEU A 42 32.94 25.72 -13.83
CA LEU A 42 33.46 25.11 -12.59
C LEU A 42 32.41 25.10 -11.45
N SER A 43 31.51 26.08 -11.44
CA SER A 43 30.42 26.20 -10.47
C SER A 43 29.43 25.03 -10.56
N ALA A 44 29.16 24.52 -11.77
CA ALA A 44 28.27 23.38 -11.98
C ALA A 44 28.89 22.07 -11.46
N ILE A 45 30.20 21.88 -11.69
CA ILE A 45 30.95 20.73 -11.18
C ILE A 45 30.95 20.74 -9.64
N GLN A 46 31.20 21.90 -9.02
CA GLN A 46 31.17 22.06 -7.57
C GLN A 46 29.78 21.82 -6.97
N CYS A 47 28.72 22.23 -7.68
CA CYS A 47 27.34 21.95 -7.28
C CYS A 47 27.04 20.45 -7.26
N ILE A 48 27.37 19.72 -8.34
CA ILE A 48 27.13 18.27 -8.46
C ILE A 48 27.88 17.51 -7.36
N HIS A 49 29.16 17.84 -7.13
CA HIS A 49 29.95 17.18 -6.09
C HIS A 49 29.38 17.44 -4.69
N THR A 50 28.98 18.68 -4.40
CA THR A 50 28.33 19.05 -3.14
C THR A 50 27.04 18.24 -2.94
N VAL A 51 26.13 18.25 -3.91
CA VAL A 51 24.86 17.51 -3.82
C VAL A 51 25.09 16.01 -3.67
N SER A 52 26.03 15.42 -4.43
CA SER A 52 26.39 14.01 -4.31
C SER A 52 26.91 13.67 -2.90
N SER A 53 27.73 14.53 -2.30
CA SER A 53 28.24 14.32 -0.95
C SER A 53 27.14 14.39 0.12
N HIS A 54 26.18 15.30 -0.03
CA HIS A 54 25.05 15.43 0.87
C HIS A 54 24.04 14.29 0.69
N PHE A 55 23.88 13.78 -0.54
CA PHE A 55 23.06 12.61 -0.84
C PHE A 55 23.64 11.34 -0.17
N LYS A 56 24.95 11.11 -0.30
CA LYS A 56 25.64 10.00 0.40
C LYS A 56 25.55 10.07 1.92
N LYS A 57 25.39 11.28 2.48
CA LYS A 57 25.24 11.50 3.94
C LYS A 57 23.77 11.53 4.39
N HIS A 58 22.82 11.14 3.54
CA HIS A 58 21.37 11.17 3.80
C HIS A 58 20.84 12.53 4.27
N LYS A 59 21.54 13.64 3.95
CA LYS A 59 21.20 14.99 4.44
C LYS A 59 20.09 15.69 3.64
N LEU A 60 19.63 15.11 2.53
CA LEU A 60 18.59 15.70 1.66
C LEU A 60 17.16 15.28 2.04
N GLY A 61 16.99 14.32 2.98
CA GLY A 61 15.67 13.84 3.38
C GLY A 61 14.87 13.21 2.23
N CYS A 62 15.55 12.69 1.21
CA CYS A 62 14.89 12.02 0.08
C CYS A 62 14.29 10.67 0.51
N ASP A 63 14.91 9.98 1.47
CA ASP A 63 14.45 8.68 1.96
C ASP A 63 13.12 8.78 2.73
N GLU A 64 12.90 9.88 3.44
CA GLU A 64 11.63 10.14 4.14
C GLU A 64 10.50 10.52 3.18
N LYS A 65 10.84 11.18 2.07
CA LYS A 65 9.87 11.63 1.06
C LYS A 65 9.48 10.54 0.06
N CYS A 66 10.30 9.50 -0.09
CA CYS A 66 10.10 8.43 -1.05
C CYS A 66 9.94 7.09 -0.32
N PRO A 67 8.70 6.69 0.04
CA PRO A 67 8.46 5.36 0.59
C PRO A 67 8.80 4.28 -0.45
N GLN A 68 9.09 3.07 0.03
CA GLN A 68 9.31 1.92 -0.85
C GLN A 68 8.03 1.60 -1.64
N PRO A 69 8.13 1.25 -2.93
CA PRO A 69 6.96 0.90 -3.74
C PRO A 69 6.33 -0.41 -3.27
N CYS A 70 5.00 -0.45 -3.21
CA CYS A 70 4.25 -1.65 -2.80
C CYS A 70 4.28 -2.77 -3.86
N GLU A 71 4.43 -2.41 -5.13
CA GLU A 71 4.56 -3.35 -6.24
C GLU A 71 5.94 -3.21 -6.88
N GLN A 72 6.73 -4.29 -6.81
CA GLN A 72 8.05 -4.34 -7.40
C GLN A 72 8.26 -5.69 -8.08
N GLN A 73 8.80 -5.65 -9.29
CA GLN A 73 9.21 -6.82 -10.05
C GLN A 73 10.73 -6.83 -10.17
N SER A 74 11.37 -7.85 -9.59
CA SER A 74 12.82 -8.04 -9.65
C SER A 74 13.15 -9.33 -10.39
N PHE A 75 14.12 -9.28 -11.31
CA PHE A 75 14.62 -10.44 -12.03
C PHE A 75 15.96 -10.88 -11.44
N LEU A 76 16.07 -12.16 -11.08
CA LEU A 76 17.35 -12.75 -10.69
C LEU A 76 18.13 -13.13 -11.95
N ASN A 77 19.33 -12.58 -12.09
CA ASN A 77 20.16 -12.74 -13.28
C ASN A 77 21.30 -13.72 -13.01
N ASN A 78 21.36 -14.82 -13.76
CA ASN A 78 22.48 -15.75 -13.76
C ASN A 78 23.26 -15.58 -15.06
N ILE A 79 24.52 -15.15 -14.96
CA ILE A 79 25.38 -14.89 -16.13
C ILE A 79 26.26 -16.11 -16.37
N MET A 80 26.17 -16.65 -17.57
CA MET A 80 27.03 -17.75 -18.04
C MET A 80 27.76 -17.31 -19.30
N THR A 81 29.06 -17.54 -19.34
CA THR A 81 29.92 -17.23 -20.49
C THR A 81 30.43 -18.53 -21.10
N ALA A 82 30.47 -18.57 -22.42
CA ALA A 82 31.00 -19.70 -23.17
C ALA A 82 31.74 -19.19 -24.40
N THR A 83 32.85 -19.85 -24.74
CA THR A 83 33.60 -19.57 -25.96
C THR A 83 32.81 -20.05 -27.17
N LEU A 84 32.73 -19.20 -28.21
CA LEU A 84 32.06 -19.59 -29.46
C LEU A 84 32.79 -20.78 -30.10
N THR A 85 32.02 -21.73 -30.62
CA THR A 85 32.57 -22.89 -31.31
C THR A 85 33.16 -22.49 -32.66
N SER A 86 34.20 -23.20 -33.12
CA SER A 86 34.88 -22.90 -34.39
C SER A 86 33.92 -22.89 -35.59
N LYS A 87 32.93 -23.79 -35.60
CA LYS A 87 31.88 -23.82 -36.64
C LYS A 87 31.04 -22.55 -36.66
N GLU A 88 30.61 -22.07 -35.49
CA GLU A 88 29.82 -20.83 -35.38
C GLU A 88 30.61 -19.60 -35.82
N LYS A 89 31.92 -19.56 -35.49
CA LYS A 89 32.84 -18.52 -35.95
C LYS A 89 32.96 -18.49 -37.47
N GLU A 90 33.16 -19.65 -38.11
CA GLU A 90 33.27 -19.75 -39.57
C GLU A 90 31.96 -19.37 -40.30
N LEU A 91 30.80 -19.85 -39.82
CA LEU A 91 29.51 -19.46 -40.40
C LEU A 91 29.27 -17.95 -40.30
N ARG A 92 29.64 -17.33 -39.18
CA ARG A 92 29.47 -15.89 -38.97
C ARG A 92 30.49 -15.06 -39.73
N LYS A 93 31.75 -15.51 -39.86
CA LYS A 93 32.76 -14.89 -40.72
C LYS A 93 32.30 -14.83 -42.17
N LYS A 94 31.73 -15.93 -42.69
CA LYS A 94 31.16 -16.00 -44.05
C LYS A 94 29.93 -15.12 -44.26
N LYS A 95 29.14 -14.88 -43.21
CA LYS A 95 27.92 -14.07 -43.28
C LYS A 95 28.17 -12.56 -43.09
N SER A 96 29.25 -12.20 -42.39
CA SER A 96 29.60 -10.80 -42.08
C SER A 96 30.55 -10.18 -43.10
N PHE A 97 31.35 -10.99 -43.82
CA PHE A 97 32.29 -10.52 -44.84
C PHE A 97 31.65 -10.59 -46.24
N GLY A 98 30.71 -9.68 -46.49
CA GLY A 98 30.16 -9.40 -47.82
C GLY A 98 30.82 -8.20 -48.51
N ASP A 99 31.89 -7.64 -47.92
CA ASP A 99 32.54 -6.43 -48.44
C ASP A 99 34.06 -6.61 -48.48
N ASN A 100 34.63 -6.38 -49.66
CA ASN A 100 36.00 -6.72 -50.05
C ASN A 100 37.02 -5.71 -49.49
N ASN A 101 37.16 -5.60 -48.18
CA ASN A 101 38.29 -4.87 -47.59
C ASN A 101 38.98 -5.72 -46.53
N GLU A 102 40.17 -6.17 -46.92
CA GLU A 102 41.16 -6.93 -46.17
C GLU A 102 41.75 -6.08 -45.03
N THR A 103 40.96 -5.84 -43.99
CA THR A 103 41.51 -5.45 -42.69
C THR A 103 41.44 -6.65 -41.78
N ASP A 104 42.56 -6.96 -41.14
CA ASP A 104 42.85 -8.08 -40.24
C ASP A 104 41.96 -8.05 -38.98
N PHE A 105 40.65 -8.16 -39.18
CA PHE A 105 39.65 -8.14 -38.12
C PHE A 105 39.72 -9.50 -37.41
N VAL A 106 40.44 -9.52 -36.28
CA VAL A 106 40.46 -10.66 -35.37
C VAL A 106 39.04 -10.83 -34.83
N PHE A 107 38.32 -11.77 -35.45
CA PHE A 107 36.93 -12.10 -35.17
C PHE A 107 36.72 -12.50 -33.70
N ASP A 108 37.77 -13.03 -33.05
CA ASP A 108 37.73 -13.56 -31.69
C ASP A 108 37.63 -12.48 -30.61
N ASP A 109 38.17 -11.28 -30.84
CA ASP A 109 38.22 -10.22 -29.82
C ASP A 109 37.08 -9.19 -29.97
N ASN A 110 36.39 -9.18 -31.11
CA ASN A 110 35.42 -8.13 -31.45
C ASN A 110 33.97 -8.61 -31.51
N ILE A 111 33.71 -9.89 -31.20
CA ILE A 111 32.37 -10.48 -31.35
C ILE A 111 31.86 -11.05 -30.03
N LEU A 112 30.71 -10.54 -29.62
CA LEU A 112 29.97 -10.99 -28.45
C LEU A 112 28.59 -11.52 -28.88
N ARG A 113 28.25 -12.73 -28.44
CA ARG A 113 26.91 -13.28 -28.57
C ARG A 113 26.23 -13.30 -27.20
N VAL A 114 25.21 -12.47 -27.04
CA VAL A 114 24.38 -12.45 -25.83
C VAL A 114 23.10 -13.26 -26.08
N LYS A 115 22.81 -14.25 -25.23
CA LYS A 115 21.56 -15.00 -25.25
C LYS A 115 20.82 -14.77 -23.92
N ILE A 116 19.69 -14.09 -24.00
CA ILE A 116 18.82 -13.85 -22.84
C ILE A 116 17.69 -14.88 -22.90
N PHE A 117 17.55 -15.66 -21.84
CA PHE A 117 16.49 -16.65 -21.69
C PHE A 117 16.13 -16.83 -20.22
N TYR A 118 14.89 -17.26 -19.95
CA TYR A 118 14.47 -17.63 -18.61
C TYR A 118 15.07 -18.99 -18.24
N HIS A 119 15.74 -19.07 -17.09
CA HIS A 119 16.30 -20.34 -16.58
C HIS A 119 15.18 -21.37 -16.36
N GLU A 120 14.08 -20.92 -15.77
CA GLU A 120 12.87 -21.70 -15.54
C GLU A 120 11.64 -20.83 -15.86
N PHE A 121 10.53 -21.46 -16.27
CA PHE A 121 9.25 -20.76 -16.48
C PHE A 121 8.48 -20.49 -15.17
N ASN A 122 9.15 -20.66 -14.03
CA ASN A 122 8.55 -20.46 -12.72
C ASN A 122 8.59 -18.96 -12.35
N LEU A 123 7.43 -18.39 -12.07
CA LEU A 123 7.29 -17.05 -11.52
C LEU A 123 7.04 -17.13 -10.02
N GLN A 124 7.90 -16.49 -9.21
CA GLN A 124 7.67 -16.37 -7.78
C GLN A 124 6.94 -15.04 -7.51
N LYS A 125 5.71 -15.13 -6.98
CA LYS A 125 4.94 -13.96 -6.57
C LYS A 125 4.85 -13.92 -5.04
N ILE A 126 5.37 -12.85 -4.45
CA ILE A 126 5.28 -12.60 -3.00
C ILE A 126 4.19 -11.55 -2.81
N VAL A 127 3.10 -11.94 -2.14
CA VAL A 127 2.00 -11.04 -1.77
C VAL A 127 1.92 -10.97 -0.25
N GLN A 128 1.81 -9.76 0.28
CA GLN A 128 1.59 -9.53 1.70
C GLN A 128 0.12 -9.19 1.91
N SER A 129 -0.62 -10.10 2.55
CA SER A 129 -1.99 -9.86 3.01
C SER A 129 -1.99 -9.43 4.47
N THR A 130 -3.06 -8.77 4.90
CA THR A 130 -3.37 -8.51 6.30
C THR A 130 -3.39 -9.83 7.08
N TYR A 131 -2.76 -9.86 8.26
CA TYR A 131 -2.77 -11.05 9.13
C TYR A 131 -4.15 -11.27 9.75
N TYR A 132 -4.89 -10.19 9.95
CA TYR A 132 -6.20 -10.19 10.56
C TYR A 132 -7.09 -9.15 9.87
N ASP A 133 -8.18 -9.62 9.27
CA ASP A 133 -9.22 -8.73 8.78
C ASP A 133 -10.17 -8.35 9.91
N ILE A 134 -10.84 -7.21 9.76
CA ILE A 134 -11.87 -6.77 10.71
C ILE A 134 -12.97 -7.82 10.89
N GLU A 135 -13.28 -8.56 9.84
CA GLU A 135 -14.27 -9.63 9.83
C GLU A 135 -13.83 -10.80 10.72
N THR A 136 -12.57 -11.19 10.62
CA THR A 136 -11.97 -12.23 11.47
C THR A 136 -11.92 -11.77 12.92
N LEU A 137 -11.60 -10.50 13.19
CA LEU A 137 -11.52 -9.94 14.54
C LEU A 137 -12.88 -9.97 15.25
N ILE A 138 -13.93 -9.53 14.55
CA ILE A 138 -15.29 -9.54 15.08
C ILE A 138 -15.78 -10.97 15.26
N GLY A 139 -15.42 -11.88 14.34
CA GLY A 139 -15.73 -13.30 14.43
C GLY A 139 -15.17 -13.96 15.69
N ASP A 140 -13.89 -13.71 15.99
CA ASP A 140 -13.22 -14.31 17.16
C ASP A 140 -13.75 -13.73 18.48
N ILE A 141 -13.97 -12.41 18.54
CA ILE A 141 -14.57 -11.76 19.73
C ILE A 141 -16.00 -12.27 19.94
N GLY A 142 -16.82 -12.30 18.89
CA GLY A 142 -18.19 -12.79 18.96
C GLY A 142 -18.28 -14.27 19.32
N GLY A 143 -17.37 -15.09 18.77
CA GLY A 143 -17.29 -16.51 19.06
C GLY A 143 -16.92 -16.80 20.52
N GLN A 144 -15.94 -16.08 21.06
CA GLN A 144 -15.56 -16.23 22.47
C GLN A 144 -16.65 -15.71 23.42
N LEU A 145 -17.22 -14.53 23.16
CA LEU A 145 -18.28 -13.97 24.00
C LEU A 145 -19.58 -14.82 23.96
N GLY A 146 -19.91 -15.36 22.79
CA GLY A 146 -21.05 -16.27 22.61
C GLY A 146 -20.84 -17.61 23.31
N LEU A 147 -19.62 -18.14 23.35
CA LEU A 147 -19.32 -19.41 24.00
C LEU A 147 -19.30 -19.31 25.52
N TRP A 148 -18.71 -18.25 26.09
CA TRP A 148 -18.50 -18.13 27.53
C TRP A 148 -19.68 -17.50 28.28
N ILE A 149 -20.29 -16.46 27.71
CA ILE A 149 -21.34 -15.67 28.38
C ILE A 149 -22.71 -15.93 27.74
N GLY A 150 -22.77 -16.54 26.56
CA GLY A 150 -24.01 -16.69 25.80
C GLY A 150 -24.55 -15.36 25.27
N VAL A 151 -23.69 -14.33 25.20
CA VAL A 151 -24.09 -13.00 24.73
C VAL A 151 -24.06 -12.97 23.21
N SER A 152 -25.18 -12.56 22.63
CA SER A 152 -25.33 -12.35 21.19
C SER A 152 -25.58 -10.88 20.88
N ILE A 153 -25.52 -10.52 19.59
CA ILE A 153 -25.87 -9.16 19.14
C ILE A 153 -27.31 -8.76 19.51
N ILE A 154 -28.20 -9.75 19.63
CA ILE A 154 -29.60 -9.54 20.07
C ILE A 154 -29.62 -9.12 21.54
N SER A 155 -28.86 -9.80 22.40
CA SER A 155 -28.75 -9.48 23.82
C SER A 155 -28.20 -8.06 24.06
N VAL A 156 -27.26 -7.61 23.23
CA VAL A 156 -26.72 -6.23 23.29
C VAL A 156 -27.78 -5.20 22.86
N ALA A 157 -28.58 -5.50 21.84
CA ALA A 157 -29.66 -4.64 21.39
C ALA A 157 -30.75 -4.48 22.47
N GLU A 158 -31.15 -5.58 23.11
CA GLU A 158 -32.10 -5.57 24.22
C GLU A 158 -31.58 -4.75 25.42
N PHE A 159 -30.31 -4.92 25.77
CA PHE A 159 -29.68 -4.11 26.83
C PHE A 159 -29.65 -2.62 26.49
N GLY A 160 -29.42 -2.27 25.22
CA GLY A 160 -29.49 -0.90 24.72
C GLY A 160 -30.88 -0.28 24.85
N GLU A 161 -31.92 -1.01 24.45
CA GLU A 161 -33.31 -0.56 24.61
C GLU A 161 -33.69 -0.38 26.08
N LEU A 162 -33.29 -1.32 26.94
CA LEU A 162 -33.54 -1.25 28.37
C LEU A 162 -32.87 -0.02 29.01
N LEU A 163 -31.62 0.27 28.63
CA LEU A 163 -30.90 1.46 29.11
C LEU A 163 -31.61 2.76 28.69
N ILE A 164 -32.04 2.86 27.43
CA ILE A 164 -32.76 4.04 26.93
C ILE A 164 -34.06 4.25 27.70
N ASN A 165 -34.85 3.18 27.88
CA ASN A 165 -36.10 3.22 28.62
C ASN A 165 -35.88 3.61 30.09
N LEU A 166 -34.84 3.08 30.73
CA LEU A 166 -34.45 3.43 32.08
C LEU A 166 -34.04 4.90 32.19
N CYS A 167 -33.24 5.41 31.25
CA CYS A 167 -32.85 6.82 31.19
C CYS A 167 -34.07 7.75 31.04
N ILE A 168 -35.05 7.40 30.21
CA ILE A 168 -36.29 8.18 30.04
C ILE A 168 -37.09 8.23 31.34
N VAL A 169 -37.27 7.07 32.00
CA VAL A 169 -38.01 6.99 33.27
C VAL A 169 -37.27 7.74 34.38
N ALA A 170 -35.95 7.61 34.45
CA ALA A 170 -35.13 8.33 35.40
C ALA A 170 -35.20 9.85 35.17
N ALA A 171 -35.13 10.30 33.92
CA ALA A 171 -35.27 11.72 33.56
C ALA A 171 -36.67 12.26 33.91
N ARG A 172 -37.75 11.51 33.63
CA ARG A 172 -39.12 11.86 34.04
C ARG A 172 -39.25 11.97 35.56
N LYS A 173 -38.75 10.98 36.30
CA LYS A 173 -38.78 10.97 37.77
C LYS A 173 -37.93 12.09 38.37
N TYR A 174 -36.81 12.44 37.75
CA TYR A 174 -36.00 13.58 38.15
C TYR A 174 -36.71 14.91 37.87
N HIS A 175 -37.39 15.03 36.73
CA HIS A 175 -38.17 16.21 36.36
C HIS A 175 -39.40 16.41 37.26
N ASP A 176 -40.13 15.35 37.60
CA ASP A 176 -41.27 15.40 38.53
C ASP A 176 -40.84 15.73 39.96
N ARG A 177 -39.70 15.21 40.42
CA ARG A 177 -39.10 15.60 41.71
C ARG A 177 -38.67 17.07 41.72
N ARG A 178 -38.21 17.62 40.59
CA ARG A 178 -37.92 19.05 40.44
C ARG A 178 -39.20 19.88 40.48
N LYS A 179 -40.25 19.49 39.74
CA LYS A 179 -41.54 20.20 39.70
C LYS A 179 -42.23 20.23 41.06
N SER A 180 -42.17 19.13 41.82
CA SER A 180 -42.72 19.05 43.18
C SER A 180 -41.92 19.88 44.19
N LYS A 181 -40.59 20.02 44.04
CA LYS A 181 -39.78 20.93 44.86
C LYS A 181 -40.00 22.41 44.52
N THR A 182 -40.19 22.76 43.25
CA THR A 182 -40.49 24.15 42.84
C THR A 182 -41.90 24.57 43.29
N ALA A 183 -42.89 23.67 43.23
CA ALA A 183 -44.25 23.95 43.72
C ALA A 183 -44.33 24.14 45.25
N VAL A 184 -43.41 23.55 46.02
CA VAL A 184 -43.34 23.75 47.48
C VAL A 184 -42.69 25.08 47.85
N ILE A 185 -41.82 25.64 46.99
CA ILE A 185 -41.16 26.93 47.22
C ILE A 185 -42.05 28.12 46.83
N GLU A 186 -43.03 27.95 45.92
CA GLU A 186 -44.01 28.98 45.56
C GLU A 186 -45.19 29.14 46.55
N LEU A 187 -45.30 28.26 47.55
CA LEU A 187 -46.38 28.28 48.56
C LEU A 187 -45.94 28.84 49.93
N GLN A 188 -44.76 29.43 50.02
CA GLN A 188 -44.20 30.05 51.23
C GLN A 188 -43.89 31.53 50.99
#